data_AF-K1TED0-F1
#
_entry.id   AF-K1TED0-F1
#
_cell.length_a   1.000
_cell.length_b   1.000
_cell.length_c   1.000
_cell.angle_alpha   90.00
_cell.angle_beta   90.00
_cell.angle_gamma   90.00
#
_symmetry.space_group_name_H-M   'P 1'
#
loop_
_entity.id
_entity.type
_entity.pdbx_description
1 polymer ?
#
loop_
_entity_poly.entity_id
_entity_poly.type
_entity_poly.pdbx_seq_one_letter_code
_entity_poly.pdbx_strand_id
1 'polypeptide(L)'
;VLKRTAIQEQVIFPLRAYNYATAVAGKKDERTVFVFDKFTIPADKMLVVEMHEKSGGRHQTFTVESEDIVRARVINELKVK
;
A
#
# COMPACT_ATOMS: atom_id res chain seq x y z
N VAL A 1 -0.01 -22.59 -28.92
CA VAL A 1 0.44 -22.87 -27.53
C VAL A 1 0.24 -21.61 -26.71
N LEU A 2 -0.66 -21.60 -25.71
CA LEU A 2 -0.76 -20.47 -24.78
C LEU A 2 0.51 -20.44 -23.92
N LYS A 3 1.34 -19.41 -24.11
CA LYS A 3 2.55 -19.19 -23.32
C LYS A 3 2.09 -18.67 -21.96
N ARG A 4 2.14 -19.50 -20.92
CA ARG A 4 1.94 -19.05 -19.53
C ARG A 4 3.11 -18.13 -19.19
N THR A 5 2.91 -16.82 -19.26
CA THR A 5 3.90 -15.86 -18.78
C THR A 5 3.90 -15.96 -17.26
N ALA A 6 5.03 -16.34 -16.67
CA ALA A 6 5.20 -16.22 -15.23
C ALA A 6 5.17 -14.72 -14.89
N ILE A 7 4.16 -14.29 -14.14
CA ILE A 7 4.15 -12.95 -13.55
C ILE A 7 4.97 -13.07 -12.26
N GLN A 8 6.10 -12.39 -12.21
CA GLN A 8 6.93 -12.35 -11.01
C GLN A 8 6.54 -11.10 -10.20
N GLU A 9 5.99 -11.34 -9.01
CA GLU A 9 5.71 -10.30 -8.03
C GLU A 9 6.97 -10.05 -7.19
N GLN A 10 7.29 -8.77 -6.96
CA GLN A 10 8.34 -8.39 -6.04
C GLN A 10 7.69 -7.88 -4.75
N VAL A 11 8.00 -8.54 -3.64
CA VAL A 11 7.54 -8.10 -2.32
C VAL A 11 8.36 -6.88 -1.89
N ILE A 12 7.69 -5.80 -1.53
CA ILE A 12 8.30 -4.57 -1.02
C ILE A 12 7.80 -4.34 0.40
N PHE A 13 8.73 -4.13 1.33
CA PHE A 13 8.41 -3.85 2.73
C PHE A 13 8.58 -2.36 3.04
N PRO A 14 7.69 -1.76 3.86
CA PRO A 14 7.88 -0.41 4.35
C PRO A 14 9.09 -0.35 5.28
N LEU A 15 9.90 0.71 5.16
CA LEU A 15 10.98 1.04 6.09
C LEU A 15 10.43 1.52 7.43
N ARG A 16 9.31 2.24 7.43
CA ARG A 16 8.66 2.78 8.62
C ARG A 16 7.15 2.78 8.47
N ALA A 17 6.45 2.67 9.59
CA ALA A 17 5.03 2.93 9.70
C ALA A 17 4.79 3.91 10.85
N TYR A 18 4.04 4.98 10.57
CA TYR A 18 3.63 5.97 11.57
C TYR A 18 2.14 5.81 11.88
N ASN A 19 1.78 5.93 13.16
CA ASN A 19 0.45 5.59 13.68
C ASN A 19 -0.05 4.24 13.15
N TYR A 20 0.76 3.20 13.35
CA TYR A 20 0.43 1.83 12.96
C TYR A 20 -0.69 1.29 13.85
N ALA A 21 -1.93 1.57 13.45
CA ALA A 21 -3.11 1.16 14.18
C ALA A 21 -3.34 -0.33 13.96
N THR A 22 -3.21 -1.11 15.03
CA THR A 22 -3.48 -2.56 15.02
C THR A 22 -4.94 -2.89 15.34
N ALA A 23 -5.72 -1.89 15.75
CA ALA A 23 -7.15 -1.98 16.00
C ALA A 23 -7.82 -0.65 15.65
N VAL A 24 -9.05 -0.72 15.13
CA VAL A 24 -9.90 0.44 14.84
C VAL A 24 -11.17 0.29 15.65
N ALA A 25 -11.43 1.23 16.57
CA ALA A 25 -12.64 1.20 17.38
C ALA A 25 -13.89 1.40 16.52
N GLY A 26 -15.04 0.90 16.97
CA GLY A 26 -16.30 1.04 16.25
C GLY A 26 -16.64 2.51 15.98
N LYS A 27 -17.08 2.81 14.74
CA LYS A 27 -17.41 4.18 14.29
C LYS A 27 -16.25 5.17 14.42
N LYS A 28 -15.01 4.70 14.35
CA LYS A 28 -13.79 5.51 14.33
C LYS A 28 -12.99 5.20 13.08
N ASP A 29 -12.12 6.14 12.74
CA ASP A 29 -11.17 6.02 11.65
C ASP A 29 -9.76 6.14 12.22
N GLU A 30 -8.85 5.32 11.69
CA GLU A 30 -7.43 5.40 11.96
C GLU A 30 -6.65 5.67 10.67
N ARG A 31 -5.51 6.32 10.80
CA ARG A 31 -4.63 6.63 9.66
C ARG A 31 -3.22 6.17 9.94
N THR A 32 -2.78 5.16 9.21
CA THR A 32 -1.40 4.71 9.19
C THR A 32 -0.68 5.25 7.95
N VAL A 33 0.54 5.74 8.15
CA VAL A 33 1.40 6.23 7.05
C VAL A 33 2.58 5.29 6.91
N PHE A 34 2.72 4.67 5.74
CA PHE A 34 3.84 3.80 5.42
C PHE A 34 4.88 4.57 4.61
N VAL A 35 6.15 4.40 4.99
CA VAL A 35 7.30 4.95 4.27
C VAL A 35 8.08 3.79 3.70
N PHE A 36 8.38 3.85 2.41
CA PHE A 36 9.17 2.87 1.70
C PHE A 36 10.53 3.46 1.33
N ASP A 37 11.49 2.59 1.01
CA ASP A 37 12.68 3.06 0.31
C ASP A 37 12.28 3.60 -1.06
N LYS A 38 13.11 4.43 -1.69
CA LYS A 38 12.82 4.90 -3.05
C LYS A 38 12.90 3.72 -4.01
N PHE A 39 11.80 3.42 -4.68
CA PHE A 39 11.76 2.43 -5.76
C PHE A 39 11.06 3.01 -6.99
N THR A 40 11.20 2.32 -8.12
CA THR A 40 10.54 2.64 -9.38
C THR A 40 9.41 1.66 -9.61
N ILE A 41 8.22 2.14 -9.97
CA ILE A 41 7.15 1.32 -10.55
C ILE A 41 7.29 1.45 -12.07
N PRO A 42 7.68 0.39 -12.79
CA PRO A 42 7.72 0.40 -14.25
C PRO A 42 6.33 0.66 -14.86
N ALA A 43 6.29 1.22 -16.07
CA ALA A 43 5.03 1.59 -16.74
C ALA A 43 4.09 0.40 -17.01
N ASP A 44 4.61 -0.83 -17.08
CA ASP A 44 3.85 -2.06 -17.27
C ASP A 44 3.56 -2.80 -15.93
N LYS A 45 3.76 -2.12 -14.80
CA LYS A 45 3.62 -2.66 -13.45
C LYS A 45 2.78 -1.74 -12.57
N MET A 46 2.35 -2.30 -11.45
CA MET A 46 1.54 -1.65 -10.44
C MET A 46 2.02 -2.10 -9.06
N LEU A 47 1.83 -1.26 -8.05
CA LEU A 47 1.99 -1.67 -6.67
C LEU A 47 0.66 -2.22 -6.16
N VAL A 48 0.66 -3.46 -5.69
CA VAL A 48 -0.50 -4.05 -5.01
C VAL A 48 -0.27 -3.93 -3.51
N VAL A 49 -1.23 -3.32 -2.81
CA VAL A 49 -1.21 -3.18 -1.36
C VAL A 49 -2.27 -4.10 -0.79
N GLU A 50 -1.82 -5.04 0.03
CA GLU A 50 -2.69 -6.01 0.71
C GLU A 50 -2.68 -5.76 2.22
N MET A 51 -3.87 -5.74 2.80
CA MET A 51 -4.08 -5.59 4.24
C MET A 51 -4.96 -6.71 4.74
N HIS A 52 -4.55 -7.32 5.85
CA HIS A 52 -5.25 -8.43 6.47
C HIS A 52 -5.53 -8.11 7.93
N GLU A 53 -6.74 -8.43 8.38
CA GLU A 53 -7.07 -8.37 9.79
C GLU A 53 -6.53 -9.61 10.52
N LYS A 54 -5.62 -9.40 11.47
CA LYS A 54 -5.06 -10.50 12.26
C LYS A 54 -6.19 -11.20 13.02
N SER A 55 -6.33 -12.51 12.80
CA SER A 55 -7.38 -13.33 13.41
C SER A 55 -8.81 -12.87 13.10
N GLY A 56 -8.99 -12.13 12.00
CA GLY A 56 -10.29 -11.73 11.47
C GLY A 56 -10.53 -12.30 10.06
N GLY A 57 -11.70 -12.02 9.50
CA GLY A 57 -12.08 -12.46 8.16
C GLY A 57 -11.87 -11.41 7.06
N ARG A 58 -11.45 -10.19 7.42
CA ARG A 58 -11.32 -9.08 6.47
C ARG A 58 -9.96 -9.10 5.78
N HIS A 59 -10.01 -9.03 4.46
CA HIS A 59 -8.87 -8.87 3.58
C HIS A 59 -9.22 -7.80 2.55
N GLN A 60 -8.35 -6.82 2.39
CA GLN A 60 -8.53 -5.73 1.45
C GLN A 60 -7.29 -5.61 0.60
N THR A 61 -7.52 -5.47 -0.70
CA THR A 61 -6.48 -5.28 -1.70
C THR A 61 -6.83 -4.05 -2.50
N PHE A 62 -5.85 -3.17 -2.69
CA PHE A 62 -5.96 -2.06 -3.62
C PHE A 62 -4.67 -1.90 -4.41
N THR A 63 -4.78 -1.17 -5.51
CA THR A 63 -3.74 -1.06 -6.51
C THR A 63 -3.32 0.40 -6.62
N VAL A 64 -2.03 0.63 -6.79
CA VAL A 64 -1.45 1.96 -7.05
C VAL A 64 -0.75 1.89 -8.40
N GLU A 65 -1.33 2.61 -9.36
CA GLU A 65 -0.81 2.73 -10.72
C GLU A 65 0.06 3.99 -10.86
N SER A 66 0.73 4.13 -12.01
CA SER A 66 1.57 5.30 -12.29
C SER A 66 0.75 6.60 -12.26
N GLU A 67 -0.48 6.57 -12.79
CA GLU A 67 -1.42 7.70 -12.81
C GLU A 67 -1.80 8.16 -11.39
N ASP A 68 -1.85 7.25 -10.42
CA ASP A 68 -2.17 7.59 -9.03
C ASP A 68 -1.02 8.36 -8.38
N ILE A 69 0.23 8.02 -8.72
CA ILE A 69 1.42 8.74 -8.26
C ILE A 69 1.46 10.14 -8.87
N VAL A 70 1.18 10.26 -10.17
CA VAL A 70 1.15 11.57 -10.86
C VAL A 70 0.05 12.47 -10.28
N ARG A 71 -1.10 11.89 -9.89
CA ARG A 71 -2.22 12.62 -9.25
C ARG A 71 -2.05 12.80 -7.74
N ALA A 72 -1.03 12.18 -7.13
CA ALA A 72 -0.83 12.24 -5.70
C ALA A 72 -0.54 13.67 -5.26
N ARG A 73 -1.09 14.05 -4.10
CA ARG A 73 -0.80 15.34 -3.50
C ARG A 73 0.49 15.26 -2.70
N VAL A 74 1.39 16.22 -2.93
CA VAL A 74 2.56 16.40 -2.07
C VAL A 74 2.10 16.74 -0.66
N ILE A 75 2.60 16.00 0.32
CA ILE A 75 2.39 16.28 1.74
C ILE A 75 3.58 17.10 2.23
N ASN A 76 3.43 18.43 2.26
CA ASN A 76 4.48 19.35 2.73
C ASN A 76 4.67 19.26 4.25
N GLU A 77 3.60 19.03 5.00
CA GLU A 77 3.60 18.88 6.45
C GLU A 77 2.79 17.65 6.84
N LEU A 78 3.44 16.66 7.44
CA LEU A 78 2.78 15.46 7.91
C LEU A 78 2.35 15.64 9.37
N LYS A 79 1.06 15.90 9.61
CA LYS A 79 0.46 15.79 10.95
C LYS A 79 -0.09 14.39 11.14
N VAL A 80 0.73 13.52 11.72
CA VAL A 80 0.27 12.24 12.24
C VAL A 80 -0.33 12.50 13.63
N LYS A 81 -1.53 11.97 13.90
CA LYS A 81 -2.18 12.07 15.21
C LYS A 81 -1.36 11.39 16.29
#